data_AF-A0A7V9NMR6-F1
#
_entry.id   AF-A0A7V9NMR6-F1
#
_cell.length_a   1.000
_cell.length_b   1.000
_cell.length_c   1.000
_cell.angle_alpha   90.00
_cell.angle_beta   90.00
_cell.angle_gamma   90.00
#
_symmetry.space_group_name_H-M   'P 1'
#
loop_
_entity.id
_entity.type
_entity.pdbx_description
1 polymer ?
#
loop_
_entity_poly.entity_id
_entity_poly.type
_entity_poly.pdbx_seq_one_letter_code
_entity_poly.pdbx_strand_id
1 'polypeptide(L)' 'MKVTLITGASGGIGEVFARRLAEEKHNLVLVARSEDKLSEL' A
#
# COMPACT_ATOMS: atom_id res chain seq x y z
N MET A 1 -4.30 -15.55 -10.00
CA MET A 1 -3.88 -14.13 -9.86
C MET A 1 -3.39 -13.94 -8.43
N LYS A 2 -2.19 -13.35 -8.22
CA LYS A 2 -1.66 -13.08 -6.87
C LYS A 2 -1.92 -11.63 -6.48
N VAL A 3 -2.22 -11.41 -5.20
CA VAL A 3 -2.48 -10.10 -4.60
C VAL A 3 -1.67 -10.00 -3.32
N THR A 4 -1.08 -8.84 -3.07
CA THR A 4 -0.38 -8.53 -1.82
C THR A 4 -1.23 -7.59 -0.97
N LEU A 5 -1.56 -8.02 0.25
CA LEU A 5 -2.26 -7.19 1.24
C LEU A 5 -1.23 -6.48 2.11
N ILE A 6 -1.35 -5.15 2.22
CA ILE A 6 -0.51 -4.33 3.11
C ILE A 6 -1.41 -3.60 4.10
N THR A 7 -1.27 -3.92 5.39
CA THR A 7 -1.93 -3.21 6.49
C THR A 7 -1.02 -2.12 7.03
N GLY A 8 -1.56 -0.94 7.34
CA GLY A 8 -0.76 0.23 7.70
C GLY A 8 -0.04 0.83 6.49
N ALA A 9 -0.65 0.75 5.31
CA ALA A 9 -0.04 1.20 4.06
C ALA A 9 0.16 2.73 3.96
N SER A 10 -0.55 3.51 4.77
CA SER A 10 -0.57 4.98 4.70
C SER A 10 0.58 5.66 5.45
N GLY A 11 1.70 4.98 5.66
CA GLY A 11 2.88 5.60 6.27
C GLY A 11 3.99 4.62 6.65
N GLY A 12 5.17 5.18 6.93
CA GLY A 12 6.35 4.43 7.39
C GLY A 12 6.72 3.30 6.43
N ILE A 13 7.03 2.13 7.00
CA ILE A 13 7.46 0.96 6.22
C ILE A 13 6.36 0.45 5.28
N GLY A 14 5.09 0.52 5.71
CA GLY A 14 3.96 0.07 4.89
C GLY A 14 3.82 0.86 3.59
N GLU A 15 4.01 2.18 3.66
CA GLU A 15 4.02 3.07 2.48
C GLU A 15 5.19 2.75 1.54
N VAL A 16 6.39 2.58 2.10
CA VAL A 16 7.59 2.26 1.30
C VAL A 16 7.38 0.97 0.51
N PHE A 17 6.84 -0.08 1.14
CA PHE A 17 6.53 -1.33 0.44
C PHE A 17 5.38 -1.19 -0.55
N ALA A 18 4.33 -0.41 -0.23
CA ALA A 18 3.23 -0.17 -1.17
C ALA A 18 3.74 0.47 -2.46
N ARG A 19 4.56 1.52 -2.36
CA ARG A 19 5.16 2.19 -3.52
C ARG A 19 6.10 1.25 -4.29
N ARG A 20 6.99 0.57 -3.58
CA ARG A 20 7.97 -0.34 -4.22
C ARG A 20 7.31 -1.49 -4.98
N LEU A 21 6.31 -2.14 -4.38
CA LEU A 21 5.62 -3.27 -5.01
C LEU A 21 4.69 -2.82 -6.15
N ALA A 22 4.16 -1.60 -6.08
CA ALA A 22 3.39 -1.01 -7.18
C ALA A 22 4.27 -0.74 -8.40
N GLU A 23 5.50 -0.24 -8.20
CA GLU A 23 6.51 -0.07 -9.26
C GLU A 23 6.82 -1.42 -9.94
N GLU A 24 6.91 -2.49 -9.16
CA GLU A 24 7.11 -3.87 -9.63
C GLU A 24 5.84 -4.52 -10.24
N LYS A 25 4.74 -3.76 -10.39
CA LYS A 25 3.47 -4.19 -11.00
C LYS A 25 2.73 -5.31 -10.25
N HIS A 26 2.88 -5.37 -8.93
CA HIS A 26 2.06 -6.25 -8.11
C HIS A 26 0.61 -5.74 -8.02
N ASN A 27 -0.36 -6.65 -7.93
CA ASN A 27 -1.73 -6.30 -7.54
C ASN A 27 -1.75 -6.09 -6.03
N LEU A 28 -2.11 -4.88 -5.59
CA LEU A 28 -2.07 -4.51 -4.17
C LEU A 28 -3.47 -4.29 -3.61
N VAL A 29 -3.65 -4.68 -2.35
CA VAL A 29 -4.77 -4.23 -1.51
C VAL A 29 -4.15 -3.49 -0.33
N LEU A 30 -4.47 -2.22 -0.20
CA LEU A 30 -3.92 -1.34 0.82
C LEU A 30 -4.97 -1.07 1.90
N VAL A 31 -4.60 -1.24 3.16
CA VAL A 31 -5.47 -1.00 4.30
C VAL A 31 -4.79 -0.03 5.24
N ALA A 32 -5.51 1.02 5.64
CA ALA A 32 -5.06 1.98 6.63
C ALA A 32 -6.26 2.54 7.41
N ARG A 33 -5.98 3.15 8.57
CA ARG A 33 -7.00 3.77 9.42
C ARG A 33 -7.41 5.18 8.98
N SER A 34 -6.54 5.87 8.26
CA SER A 34 -6.76 7.24 7.81
C SER A 34 -6.99 7.22 6.31
N GLU A 35 -8.22 7.52 5.91
CA GLU A 35 -8.61 7.58 4.50
C GLU A 35 -7.81 8.63 3.74
N ASP A 36 -7.70 9.85 4.27
CA ASP A 36 -6.95 10.95 3.64
C ASP A 36 -5.51 10.54 3.27
N LYS A 37 -4.79 9.96 4.23
CA LYS A 37 -3.41 9.49 4.00
C LYS A 37 -3.31 8.33 3.02
N LEU A 38 -4.35 7.51 2.93
CA LEU A 38 -4.39 6.39 1.99
C LEU A 38 -4.66 6.88 0.56
N SER A 39 -5.48 7.92 0.41
CA SER A 39 -5.78 8.56 -0.88
C SER A 39 -4.60 9.37 -1.46
N GLU A 40 -3.62 9.73 -0.64
CA GLU A 40 -2.38 10.40 -1.05
C GLU A 40 -1.28 9.45 -1.59
N LEU A 41 -1.50 8.13 -1.54
CA LEU A 41 -0.53 7.12 -2.03
C LEU A 41 -0.55 7.00 -3.56
#